data_AF-A0A351R8N4-F1
#
_entry.id   AF-A0A351R8N4-F1
#
_cell.length_a   1.000
_cell.length_b   1.000
_cell.length_c   1.000
_cell.angle_alpha   90.00
_cell.angle_beta   90.00
_cell.angle_gamma   90.00
#
_symmetry.space_group_name_H-M   'P 1'
#
loop_
_entity.id
_entity.type
_entity.pdbx_description
1 polymer ?
#
loop_
_entity_poly.entity_id
_entity_poly.type
_entity_poly.pdbx_seq_one_letter_code
_entity_poly.pdbx_strand_id
1 'polypeptide(L)' 'FDAVIVGGGGAGLRASLQLAEAGVKVAVLSKVFPTRSHTVAAQGGVAAALGNVSGDNWL' A
#
# COMPACT_ATOMS: atom_id res chain seq x y z
N PHE A 1 -6.54 10.30 18.01
CA PHE A 1 -6.21 9.31 16.98
C PHE A 1 -6.38 7.98 17.64
N ASP A 2 -6.93 7.01 16.91
CA ASP A 2 -7.24 5.68 17.40
C ASP A 2 -6.22 4.65 16.87
N ALA A 3 -5.59 4.97 15.73
CA ALA A 3 -4.47 4.22 15.16
C ALA A 3 -3.37 5.16 14.66
N VAL A 4 -2.12 4.70 14.75
CA VAL A 4 -0.94 5.40 14.20
C VAL A 4 -0.21 4.47 13.25
N ILE A 5 0.00 4.93 12.02
CA ILE A 5 0.81 4.26 11.00
C ILE A 5 2.16 4.98 10.92
N VAL A 6 3.26 4.23 11.01
CA VAL A 6 4.62 4.75 10.84
C VAL A 6 5.16 4.28 9.49
N GLY A 7 5.23 5.21 8.54
CA GLY A 7 5.69 4.98 7.17
C GLY A 7 4.66 5.40 6.12
N GLY A 8 4.98 6.40 5.29
CA GLY A 8 4.12 6.89 4.20
C GLY A 8 4.36 6.20 2.85
N GLY A 9 4.80 4.94 2.85
CA GLY A 9 4.98 4.13 1.63
C GLY A 9 3.69 3.42 1.19
N GLY A 10 3.77 2.62 0.12
CA GLY A 10 2.58 1.95 -0.45
C GLY A 10 1.76 1.15 0.59
N ALA A 11 2.43 0.37 1.44
CA ALA A 11 1.77 -0.40 2.48
C ALA A 11 1.11 0.48 3.55
N GLY A 12 1.82 1.51 4.05
CA GLY A 12 1.31 2.39 5.10
C GLY A 12 0.12 3.22 4.65
N LEU A 13 0.17 3.76 3.43
CA LEU A 13 -0.97 4.49 2.85
C LEU A 13 -2.16 3.57 2.58
N ARG A 14 -1.95 2.34 2.10
CA ARG A 14 -3.05 1.39 1.88
C ARG A 14 -3.73 1.01 3.19
N ALA A 15 -2.95 0.72 4.23
CA ALA A 15 -3.47 0.42 5.56
C ALA A 15 -4.22 1.61 6.18
N SER A 16 -3.66 2.83 6.07
CA SER A 16 -4.31 4.04 6.60
C SER A 16 -5.63 4.33 5.92
N LEU A 17 -5.73 4.10 4.60
CA LEU A 17 -6.96 4.29 3.84
C LEU A 17 -8.05 3.33 4.32
N GLN A 18 -7.74 2.02 4.45
CA GLN A 18 -8.72 1.04 4.95
C GLN A 18 -9.23 1.38 6.34
N LEU A 19 -8.33 1.78 7.25
CA LEU A 19 -8.70 2.16 8.61
C LEU A 19 -9.59 3.42 8.62
N ALA A 20 -9.25 4.43 7.83
CA ALA A 20 -10.06 5.65 7.72
C ALA A 20 -11.45 5.36 7.12
N GLU A 21 -11.54 4.50 6.10
CA GLU A 21 -12.82 4.05 5.51
C GLU A 21 -13.68 3.26 6.50
N ALA A 22 -13.05 2.54 7.44
CA ALA A 22 -13.72 1.88 8.57
C ALA A 22 -14.10 2.84 9.71
N GLY A 23 -13.92 4.15 9.55
CA GLY A 23 -14.26 5.18 10.56
C GLY A 23 -13.21 5.37 11.66
N VAL A 24 -12.02 4.77 11.54
CA VAL A 24 -10.94 4.91 12.52
C VAL A 24 -10.21 6.23 12.32
N LYS A 25 -9.97 7.01 13.38
CA LYS A 25 -9.18 8.25 13.29
C LYS A 25 -7.68 7.93 13.22
N VAL A 26 -7.12 7.86 12.02
CA VAL A 26 -5.72 7.45 11.77
C VAL A 26 -4.76 8.65 11.70
N ALA A 27 -3.59 8.54 12.33
CA ALA A 27 -2.43 9.39 12.06
C ALA A 27 -1.42 8.63 11.19
N VAL A 28 -0.88 9.26 10.15
CA VAL A 28 0.24 8.73 9.36
C VAL A 28 1.48 9.58 9.62
N LEU A 29 2.49 8.97 10.24
CA LEU A 29 3.79 9.59 10.47
C LEU A 29 4.76 9.10 9.40
N SER A 30 5.43 10.02 8.70
CA SER A 30 6.44 9.67 7.70
C SER A 30 7.64 10.60 7.79
N LYS A 31 8.85 10.03 7.70
CA LYS A 31 10.12 10.79 7.66
C LYS A 31 10.24 11.65 6.40
N VAL A 32 9.60 11.22 5.30
CA VAL A 32 9.63 11.89 4.01
C VAL A 32 8.20 12.12 3.53
N PHE A 33 8.02 13.09 2.63
CA PHE A 33 6.75 13.25 1.93
C PHE A 33 6.35 11.92 1.24
N PRO A 34 5.09 11.47 1.28
CA PRO A 34 4.73 10.09 0.93
C PRO A 34 5.18 9.62 -0.47
N THR A 35 5.12 10.49 -1.49
CA THR A 35 5.59 10.16 -2.85
C THR A 35 7.12 10.13 -2.99
N ARG A 36 7.87 10.40 -1.92
CA ARG A 36 9.33 10.19 -1.82
C ARG A 36 9.69 8.92 -1.03
N SER A 37 8.71 8.09 -0.67
CA SER A 37 8.97 6.77 -0.11
C SER A 37 9.66 5.86 -1.14
N HIS A 38 10.45 4.88 -0.70
CA HIS A 38 11.18 4.00 -1.62
C HIS A 38 10.26 3.14 -2.52
N THR A 39 8.97 3.02 -2.19
CA THR A 39 7.96 2.44 -3.09
C THR A 39 7.94 3.14 -4.45
N VAL A 40 8.26 4.44 -4.51
CA VAL A 40 8.31 5.20 -5.77
C VAL A 40 9.36 4.67 -6.77
N ALA A 41 10.38 3.96 -6.28
CA ALA A 41 11.47 3.45 -7.11
C ALA A 41 11.15 2.10 -7.77
N ALA A 42 9.97 1.51 -7.54
CA ALA A 42 9.60 0.23 -8.15
C ALA A 42 9.42 0.37 -9.68
N GLN A 43 10.02 -0.56 -10.44
CA GLN A 43 10.04 -0.51 -11.92
C GLN A 43 9.40 -1.73 -12.60
N GLY A 44 9.45 -2.91 -11.97
CA GLY A 44 8.98 -4.16 -12.58
C GLY A 44 7.45 -4.28 -12.62
N GLY A 45 6.84 -4.51 -11.46
CA GLY A 45 5.39 -4.70 -11.34
C GLY A 45 5.01 -5.38 -10.04
N VAL A 46 3.74 -5.76 -9.91
CA VAL A 46 3.22 -6.59 -8.82
C VAL A 46 2.70 -7.89 -9.40
N ALA A 47 3.10 -9.03 -8.84
CA ALA A 47 2.64 -10.34 -9.29
C ALA A 47 1.21 -10.59 -8.82
N ALA A 48 0.34 -11.03 -9.73
CA ALA A 48 -1.01 -11.47 -9.44
C ALA A 48 -1.44 -12.49 -10.51
N ALA A 49 -2.04 -13.60 -10.07
CA ALA A 49 -2.55 -14.65 -10.97
C ALA A 49 -3.87 -14.23 -11.62
N LEU A 50 -3.79 -13.30 -12.57
CA LEU A 50 -4.94 -12.74 -13.27
C LEU A 50 -5.23 -13.44 -14.61
N GLY A 51 -4.28 -14.22 -15.14
CA GLY A 51 -4.46 -14.94 -16.41
C GLY A 51 -4.58 -14.07 -17.66
N ASN A 52 -4.15 -12.80 -17.61
CA ASN A 52 -4.38 -11.83 -18.69
C ASN A 52 -3.55 -12.07 -19.97
N VAL A 53 -2.49 -12.88 -19.89
CA VAL A 53 -1.57 -13.15 -21.02
C VAL A 53 -1.60 -14.63 -21.41
N SER A 54 -1.54 -15.51 -20.41
CA SER A 54 -1.73 -16.96 -20.56
C SER A 54 -2.52 -17.47 -19.36
N GLY A 55 -3.09 -18.68 -19.46
CA GLY A 55 -3.68 -19.36 -18.31
C GLY A 55 -2.69 -19.40 -17.15
N ASP A 56 -3.16 -19.03 -15.95
CA ASP A 56 -2.36 -18.99 -14.72
C ASP A 56 -3.14 -19.77 -13.65
N ASN A 57 -3.00 -21.08 -13.71
CA ASN A 57 -3.71 -22.05 -12.90
C ASN A 57 -2.73 -23.09 -12.38
N TRP A 58 -3.05 -23.65 -11.21
CA TRP A 58 -2.22 -24.63 -10.53
C TRP A 58 -2.24 -26.03 -11.17
N LEU A 59 -3.14 -26.25 -12.14
CA LEU A 59 -3.47 -27.53 -12.77
C LEU A 59 -3.01 -27.58 -14.23
#